data_AF-A0A9J6GBG1-F1
#
_entry.id   AF-A0A9J6GBG1-F1
#
_cell.length_a   1.000
_cell.length_b   1.000
_cell.length_c   1.000
_cell.angle_alpha   90.00
_cell.angle_beta   90.00
_cell.angle_gamma   90.00
#
_symmetry.space_group_name_H-M   'P 1'
#
loop_
_entity.id
_entity.type
_entity.pdbx_description
1 polymer ?
#
loop_
_entity_poly.entity_id
_entity_poly.type
_entity_poly.pdbx_seq_one_letter_code
_entity_poly.pdbx_strand_id
1 'polypeptide(L)'
;MFVNERNPTILDAKRSKNSKTVVLLFNGMNVPRYVLMGNCLVQCSLFRRQRDVCYTCGKAGHRADVCINPIGNAFKHCGTQNPQ
;
A
#
# COMPACT_ATOMS: atom_id res chain seq x y z
N MET A 1 26.29 -3.55 5.80
CA MET A 1 25.73 -4.19 4.61
C MET A 1 25.76 -5.71 4.84
N PHE A 2 24.76 -6.27 5.52
CA PHE A 2 24.64 -7.74 5.63
C PHE A 2 23.67 -8.20 4.54
N VAL A 3 24.22 -8.47 3.35
CA VAL A 3 23.51 -9.12 2.26
C VAL A 3 23.80 -10.60 2.42
N ASN A 4 22.91 -11.34 3.08
CA ASN A 4 22.87 -12.78 2.86
C ASN A 4 22.49 -12.97 1.38
N GLU A 5 22.99 -13.98 0.68
CA GLU A 5 22.67 -14.25 -0.74
C GLU A 5 21.16 -14.38 -1.01
N ARG A 6 20.35 -14.55 0.04
CA ARG A 6 18.88 -14.54 0.02
C ARG A 6 18.23 -13.16 0.04
N ASN A 7 19.00 -12.10 0.30
CA ASN A 7 18.46 -10.74 0.37
C ASN A 7 18.35 -10.17 -1.05
N PRO A 8 17.16 -9.71 -1.46
CA PRO A 8 16.94 -9.16 -2.80
C PRO A 8 17.74 -7.87 -3.00
N THR A 9 18.22 -7.64 -4.23
CA THR A 9 18.86 -6.38 -4.62
C THR A 9 17.83 -5.26 -4.66
N ILE A 10 18.17 -4.08 -4.14
CA ILE A 10 17.35 -2.87 -4.32
C ILE A 10 17.66 -2.30 -5.71
N LEU A 11 16.64 -2.20 -6.56
CA LEU A 11 16.73 -1.65 -7.91
C LEU A 11 16.50 -0.14 -7.95
N ASP A 12 15.61 0.38 -7.10
CA ASP A 12 15.26 1.79 -7.05
C ASP A 12 14.72 2.19 -5.67
N ALA A 13 14.80 3.48 -5.33
CA ALA A 13 14.28 4.05 -4.11
C ALA A 13 13.67 5.42 -4.39
N LYS A 14 12.39 5.61 -4.03
CA LYS A 14 11.71 6.90 -4.22
C LYS A 14 10.88 7.32 -3.02
N ARG A 15 10.89 8.62 -2.72
CA ARG A 15 9.99 9.20 -1.72
C ARG A 15 8.57 9.26 -2.27
N SER A 16 7.60 8.83 -1.46
CA SER A 16 6.19 8.89 -1.83
C SER A 16 5.62 10.29 -1.60
N LYS A 17 5.52 11.10 -2.67
CA LYS A 17 4.99 12.48 -2.61
C LYS A 17 5.66 13.28 -1.48
N ASN A 18 4.88 13.98 -0.65
CA ASN A 18 5.36 14.75 0.50
C ASN A 18 5.36 13.96 1.83
N SER A 19 5.16 12.63 1.78
CA SER A 19 5.16 11.77 2.98
C SER A 19 6.59 11.54 3.51
N LYS A 20 6.72 11.06 4.75
CA LYS A 20 7.97 10.47 5.28
C LYS A 20 8.22 9.04 4.76
N THR A 21 7.33 8.51 3.93
CA THR A 21 7.43 7.16 3.35
C THR A 21 8.40 7.13 2.16
N VAL A 22 9.34 6.17 2.20
CA VAL A 22 10.19 5.80 1.06
C VAL A 22 9.75 4.44 0.54
N VAL A 23 9.60 4.33 -0.78
CA VAL A 23 9.26 3.09 -1.47
C VAL A 23 10.53 2.54 -2.10
N LEU A 24 10.88 1.31 -1.73
CA LEU A 24 12.00 0.57 -2.28
C LEU A 24 11.49 -0.45 -3.31
N LEU A 25 12.13 -0.49 -4.47
CA LEU A 25 11.91 -1.52 -5.49
C LEU A 25 12.96 -2.61 -5.30
N PHE A 26 12.51 -3.84 -5.08
CA PHE A 26 13.38 -5.00 -4.93
C PHE A 26 13.39 -5.83 -6.21
N ASN A 27 14.52 -6.47 -6.51
CA ASN A 27 14.64 -7.46 -7.56
C ASN A 27 14.06 -8.79 -7.09
N GLY A 28 13.08 -9.33 -7.83
CA GLY A 28 12.39 -10.57 -7.50
C GLY A 28 11.16 -10.39 -6.60
N MET A 29 10.61 -11.52 -6.13
CA MET A 29 9.36 -11.52 -5.34
C MET A 29 9.58 -11.53 -3.82
N ASN A 30 10.81 -11.77 -3.36
CA ASN A 30 11.12 -11.76 -1.94
C ASN A 30 11.29 -10.32 -1.48
N VAL A 31 10.64 -9.96 -0.36
CA VAL A 31 10.81 -8.66 0.29
C VAL A 31 11.19 -8.90 1.75
N PRO A 32 12.33 -8.37 2.22
CA PRO A 32 12.76 -8.58 3.59
C PRO A 32 11.85 -7.83 4.57
N ARG A 33 11.73 -8.36 5.79
CA ARG A 33 10.99 -7.69 6.88
C ARG A 33 11.70 -6.41 7.35
N TYR A 34 13.02 -6.35 7.22
CA TYR A 34 13.84 -5.23 7.67
C TYR A 34 14.87 -4.85 6.61
N VAL A 35 15.16 -3.57 6.50
CA VAL A 35 16.26 -3.01 5.70
C VAL A 35 17.17 -2.17 6.57
N LEU A 36 18.45 -2.14 6.22
CA LEU A 36 19.42 -1.27 6.87
C LEU A 36 19.49 0.06 6.10
N MET A 37 19.15 1.16 6.75
CA MET A 37 19.31 2.52 6.22
C MET A 37 20.34 3.27 7.07
N GLY A 38 21.54 3.49 6.52
CA GLY A 38 22.69 3.96 7.30
C GLY A 38 23.01 2.96 8.41
N ASN A 39 22.90 3.41 9.67
CA ASN A 39 23.13 2.58 10.85
C ASN A 39 21.83 2.15 11.55
N CYS A 40 20.67 2.38 10.94
CA CYS A 40 19.37 2.06 11.53
C CYS A 40 18.69 0.88 10.80
N LEU A 41 18.24 -0.11 11.58
CA LEU A 41 17.41 -1.19 11.07
C LEU A 41 15.95 -0.74 11.04
N VAL A 42 15.36 -0.64 9.86
CA VAL A 42 13.99 -0.15 9.68
C VAL A 42 13.11 -1.26 9.14
N GLN A 43 11.92 -1.41 9.73
CA GLN A 43 10.95 -2.40 9.27
C GLN A 43 10.31 -1.96 7.95
N CYS A 44 10.28 -2.85 6.98
CA CYS A 44 9.58 -2.65 5.72
C CYS A 44 8.20 -3.31 5.75
N SER A 45 7.26 -2.70 5.04
CA SER A 45 5.97 -3.28 4.71
C SER A 45 5.76 -3.26 3.21
N LEU A 46 5.04 -4.25 2.68
CA LEU A 46 4.72 -4.30 1.26
C LEU A 46 3.96 -3.03 0.87
N PHE A 47 4.49 -2.32 -0.14
CA PHE A 47 3.85 -1.12 -0.64
C PHE A 47 2.51 -1.48 -1.29
N ARG A 48 1.42 -1.12 -0.62
CA ARG A 48 0.08 -1.15 -1.20
C ARG A 48 -0.17 0.21 -1.81
N ARG A 49 -0.20 0.30 -3.15
CA ARG A 49 -0.85 1.46 -3.78
C ARG A 49 -2.26 1.50 -3.20
N GLN A 50 -2.63 2.61 -2.56
CA GLN A 50 -4.04 2.85 -2.26
C GLN A 50 -4.76 2.76 -3.60
N ARG A 51 -5.45 1.63 -3.82
CA ARG A 51 -6.64 1.67 -4.65
C ARG A 51 -7.55 2.56 -3.83
N ASP A 52 -7.77 3.80 -4.28
CA ASP A 52 -8.85 4.61 -3.75
C ASP A 52 -10.12 3.82 -4.03
N VAL A 53 -10.47 2.96 -3.07
CA VAL A 53 -11.80 2.42 -2.93
C VAL A 53 -12.59 3.58 -2.38
N CYS A 54 -13.54 4.05 -3.18
CA CYS A 54 -14.46 5.07 -2.76
C CYS A 54 -15.11 4.60 -1.47
N TYR A 55 -14.86 5.28 -0.36
CA TYR A 55 -15.44 4.93 0.94
C TYR A 55 -16.94 5.24 1.01
N THR A 56 -17.49 5.93 0.02
CA THR A 56 -18.92 6.10 -0.17
C THR A 56 -19.48 4.84 -0.82
N CYS A 57 -19.16 4.54 -2.09
CA CYS A 57 -19.81 3.46 -2.82
C CYS A 57 -19.12 2.07 -2.76
N GLY A 58 -17.95 1.97 -2.13
CA GLY A 58 -17.19 0.73 -2.00
C GLY A 58 -16.49 0.24 -3.28
N LYS A 59 -16.55 0.98 -4.40
CA LYS A 59 -15.90 0.62 -5.67
C LYS A 59 -14.51 1.24 -5.78
N ALA A 60 -13.56 0.49 -6.34
CA ALA A 60 -12.23 1.00 -6.69
C ALA A 60 -12.28 1.83 -7.98
N GLY A 61 -11.38 2.81 -8.10
CA GLY A 61 -11.17 3.58 -9.34
C GLY A 61 -11.58 5.05 -9.25
N HIS A 62 -12.13 5.49 -8.12
CA HIS A 62 -12.43 6.89 -7.86
C HIS A 62 -12.41 7.18 -6.36
N ARG A 63 -12.20 8.45 -6.01
CA ARG A 63 -12.27 8.92 -4.62
C ARG A 63 -13.71 9.35 -4.30
N ALA A 64 -14.05 9.38 -3.02
CA ALA A 64 -15.41 9.69 -2.57
C ALA A 64 -15.91 11.09 -2.95
N ASP A 65 -15.02 12.06 -3.05
CA ASP A 65 -15.29 13.44 -3.47
C ASP A 65 -15.73 13.56 -4.94
N VAL A 66 -15.40 12.57 -5.77
CA VAL A 66 -15.79 12.50 -7.19
C VAL A 66 -16.77 11.34 -7.44
N CYS A 67 -17.40 10.81 -6.39
CA CYS A 67 -18.33 9.71 -6.50
C CYS A 67 -19.64 10.17 -7.15
N ILE A 68 -19.98 9.56 -8.29
CA ILE A 68 -21.21 9.82 -9.03
C ILE A 68 -22.43 9.20 -8.33
N ASN A 69 -22.22 8.25 -7.41
CA ASN A 69 -23.29 7.58 -6.66
C ASN A 69 -23.04 7.66 -5.14
N PRO A 70 -23.36 8.79 -4.49
CA PRO A 70 -23.07 9.00 -3.08
C PRO A 70 -24.02 8.27 -2.11
N ILE A 71 -25.09 7.61 -2.62
CA ILE A 71 -26.20 7.10 -1.80
C ILE A 71 -25.97 5.65 -1.31
N GLY A 72 -24.95 4.96 -1.82
CA GLY A 72 -24.66 3.61 -1.35
C GLY A 72 -23.92 3.65 -0.02
N ASN A 73 -24.57 3.35 1.10
CA ASN A 73 -23.87 3.11 2.36
C ASN A 73 -23.02 1.84 2.22
N ALA A 74 -21.77 1.95 1.77
CA ALA A 74 -20.84 0.84 1.77
C ALA A 74 -20.40 0.57 3.23
N PHE A 75 -21.07 -0.38 3.88
CA PHE A 75 -20.72 -0.84 5.20
C PHE A 75 -19.23 -1.23 5.24
N LYS A 76 -18.52 -0.69 6.24
CA LYS A 76 -17.07 -0.90 6.43
C LYS A 76 -16.70 -2.35 6.77
N HIS A 77 -17.69 -3.23 6.92
CA HIS A 77 -17.54 -4.66 7.21
C HIS A 77 -18.79 -5.43 6.75
N CYS A 78 -18.56 -6.59 6.14
CA CYS A 78 -19.53 -7.60 5.70
C CYS A 78 -20.28 -7.32 4.38
N GLY A 79 -19.90 -8.08 3.35
CA GLY A 79 -20.50 -8.09 2.02
C GLY A 79 -21.83 -8.85 1.94
N THR A 80 -22.79 -8.53 2.80
CA THR A 80 -24.17 -8.99 2.68
C THR A 80 -25.07 -7.78 2.50
N GLN A 81 -25.80 -7.73 1.39
CA GLN A 81 -26.82 -6.72 1.17
C GLN A 81 -27.92 -6.86 2.24
N ASN A 82 -28.44 -5.73 2.71
CA ASN A 82 -29.62 -5.69 3.58
C ASN A 82 -30.82 -6.25 2.79
N PRO A 83 -31.45 -7.37 3.20
CA PRO A 83 -32.71 -7.79 2.61
C PRO A 83 -33.77 -6.73 2.91
N GLN A 84 -34.47 -6.26 1.89
CA GLN A 84 -35.73 -5.52 2.07
C GLN A 84 -36.84 -6.48 2.53
#